data_AF-A0A813KXY3-F1
#
_entry.id   AF-A0A813KXY3-F1
#
_cell.length_a   1.000
_cell.length_b   1.000
_cell.length_c   1.000
_cell.angle_alpha   90.00
_cell.angle_beta   90.00
_cell.angle_gamma   90.00
#
_symmetry.space_group_name_H-M   'P 1'
#
loop_
_entity.id
_entity.type
_entity.pdbx_description
1 polymer ?
#
loop_
_entity_poly.entity_id
_entity_poly.type
_entity_poly.pdbx_seq_one_letter_code
_entity_poly.pdbx_strand_id
1 'polypeptide(L)'
;EPLLSPGRPLPKRAIIRMKAILVHFFNKYDENKDHEISRVEFYLICQDIGLNRKEIQDRLFEDSDIDQNGSISIEEFVSCMVDCARHKLSHENEGPQPKLPNQRSISQIHNIVHGMDDEEDDIEEATSDGDAHEDEEEEEEEEPPEDLKELPAADRKRWILYRSFRMMLFGTAIVLAFSPAMVDVLAELGHRMEISPFYTSFVIAPIASNAGELVAAYNYARKRTERSITVSCSTLQGAACMNNTLCLSIFMGMIYYRSLAWQFSAECLSILVVQVIMTVYSYCRRTQTLMDAIWIVSLYPLSLLFVWMLKNPDMGGMD
;
A
#
# COMPACT_ATOMS: atom_id res chain seq x y z
N GLU A 1 -13.52 17.17 19.61
CA GLU A 1 -14.65 16.56 20.35
C GLU A 1 -15.08 15.30 19.61
N PRO A 2 -15.41 14.19 20.30
CA PRO A 2 -15.72 12.92 19.65
C PRO A 2 -17.03 13.00 18.83
N LEU A 3 -16.98 12.53 17.58
CA LEU A 3 -18.09 12.49 16.61
C LEU A 3 -19.36 11.77 17.12
N LEU A 4 -19.22 10.91 18.12
CA LEU A 4 -20.26 9.99 18.61
C LEU A 4 -20.83 10.36 19.99
N SER A 5 -20.70 11.63 20.43
CA SER A 5 -21.22 12.05 21.74
C SER A 5 -22.74 11.81 21.88
N PRO A 6 -23.22 11.33 23.05
CA PRO A 6 -24.65 11.18 23.32
C PRO A 6 -25.36 12.54 23.25
N GLY A 7 -26.48 12.63 22.52
CA GLY A 7 -27.29 13.86 22.41
C GLY A 7 -27.05 14.76 21.18
N ARG A 8 -26.01 14.49 20.37
CA ARG A 8 -25.86 15.12 19.03
C ARG A 8 -26.52 14.27 17.93
N PRO A 9 -27.08 14.87 16.87
CA PRO A 9 -27.51 14.10 15.69
C PRO A 9 -26.29 13.44 15.05
N LEU A 10 -26.40 12.16 14.71
CA LEU A 10 -25.35 11.42 14.03
C LEU A 10 -25.22 11.96 12.59
N PRO A 11 -24.03 12.39 12.15
CA PRO A 11 -23.85 12.81 10.77
C PRO A 11 -24.00 11.58 9.84
N LYS A 12 -24.84 11.71 8.79
CA LYS A 12 -25.11 10.63 7.82
C LYS A 12 -23.82 9.95 7.33
N ARG A 13 -22.82 10.74 6.94
CA ARG A 13 -21.49 10.26 6.50
C ARG A 13 -20.78 9.36 7.52
N ALA A 14 -20.91 9.62 8.82
CA ALA A 14 -20.28 8.78 9.84
C ALA A 14 -20.99 7.43 10.00
N ILE A 15 -22.32 7.40 9.83
CA ILE A 15 -23.09 6.15 9.83
C ILE A 15 -22.71 5.30 8.62
N ILE A 16 -22.60 5.89 7.43
CA ILE A 16 -22.18 5.19 6.19
C ILE A 16 -20.79 4.56 6.36
N ARG A 17 -19.81 5.33 6.84
CA ARG A 17 -18.45 4.81 7.10
C ARG A 17 -18.46 3.68 8.13
N MET A 18 -19.26 3.82 9.19
CA MET A 18 -19.37 2.79 10.23
C MET A 18 -20.08 1.53 9.70
N LYS A 19 -21.11 1.68 8.85
CA LYS A 19 -21.78 0.57 8.15
C LYS A 19 -20.75 -0.22 7.33
N ALA A 20 -19.92 0.44 6.52
CA ALA A 20 -18.89 -0.22 5.71
C ALA A 20 -17.91 -1.08 6.54
N ILE A 21 -17.41 -0.55 7.67
CA ILE A 21 -16.51 -1.30 8.57
C ILE A 21 -17.25 -2.46 9.25
N LEU A 22 -18.47 -2.20 9.73
CA LEU A 22 -19.26 -3.18 10.46
C LEU A 22 -19.78 -4.31 9.57
N VAL A 23 -19.98 -4.08 8.27
CA VAL A 23 -20.34 -5.12 7.29
C VAL A 23 -19.25 -6.20 7.22
N HIS A 24 -17.97 -5.81 7.17
CA HIS A 24 -16.87 -6.79 7.18
C HIS A 24 -16.84 -7.56 8.50
N PHE A 25 -17.09 -6.88 9.62
CA PHE A 25 -17.14 -7.54 10.92
C PHE A 25 -18.34 -8.50 11.01
N PHE A 26 -19.51 -8.10 10.52
CA PHE A 26 -20.73 -8.92 10.42
C PHE A 26 -20.45 -10.23 9.66
N ASN A 27 -19.88 -10.13 8.46
CA ASN A 27 -19.57 -11.27 7.60
C ASN A 27 -18.57 -12.27 8.21
N LYS A 28 -17.81 -11.88 9.23
CA LYS A 28 -16.89 -12.77 9.93
C LYS A 28 -17.62 -13.73 10.88
N TYR A 29 -18.73 -13.29 11.47
CA TYR A 29 -19.48 -14.09 12.45
C TYR A 29 -20.71 -14.77 11.86
N ASP A 30 -21.21 -14.30 10.72
CA ASP A 30 -22.20 -14.99 9.89
C ASP A 30 -21.54 -16.21 9.20
N GLU A 31 -21.42 -17.32 9.94
CA GLU A 31 -20.71 -18.53 9.47
C GLU A 31 -21.50 -19.28 8.37
N ASN A 32 -22.84 -19.24 8.46
CA ASN A 32 -23.79 -19.85 7.54
C ASN A 32 -24.09 -18.98 6.31
N LYS A 33 -23.68 -17.70 6.31
CA LYS A 33 -23.86 -16.73 5.22
C LYS A 33 -25.33 -16.55 4.85
N ASP A 34 -26.20 -16.59 5.84
CA ASP A 34 -27.63 -16.31 5.64
C ASP A 34 -27.95 -14.81 5.76
N HIS A 35 -26.93 -13.97 5.95
CA HIS A 35 -27.04 -12.53 6.11
C HIS A 35 -27.80 -12.11 7.37
N GLU A 36 -27.89 -13.00 8.35
CA GLU A 36 -28.54 -12.79 9.64
C GLU A 36 -27.60 -13.24 10.76
N ILE A 37 -27.51 -12.46 11.83
CA ILE A 37 -26.77 -12.88 13.04
C ILE A 37 -27.73 -13.61 13.96
N SER A 38 -27.47 -14.90 14.17
CA SER A 38 -28.18 -15.69 15.17
C SER A 38 -27.79 -15.28 16.60
N ARG A 39 -28.62 -15.66 17.57
CA ARG A 39 -28.35 -15.41 19.00
C ARG A 39 -26.99 -15.96 19.47
N VAL A 40 -26.55 -17.08 18.91
CA VAL A 40 -25.25 -17.70 19.26
C VAL A 40 -24.09 -16.87 18.73
N GLU A 41 -24.18 -16.41 17.48
CA GLU A 41 -23.17 -15.56 16.84
C GLU A 41 -23.10 -14.20 17.51
N PHE A 42 -24.24 -13.63 17.90
CA PHE A 42 -24.29 -12.38 18.65
C PHE A 42 -23.58 -12.47 20.01
N TYR A 43 -23.66 -13.61 20.70
CA TYR A 43 -22.92 -13.79 21.95
C TYR A 43 -21.40 -13.81 21.74
N LEU A 44 -20.93 -14.41 20.64
CA LEU A 44 -19.51 -14.40 20.28
C LEU A 44 -19.03 -12.98 20.02
N ILE A 45 -19.81 -12.20 19.27
CA ILE A 45 -19.53 -10.78 19.01
C ILE A 45 -19.46 -10.00 20.32
N CYS A 46 -20.44 -10.17 21.21
CA CYS A 46 -20.45 -9.47 22.49
C CYS A 46 -19.25 -9.83 23.36
N GLN A 47 -18.80 -11.09 23.33
CA GLN A 47 -17.64 -11.55 24.06
C GLN A 47 -16.35 -10.89 23.55
N ASP A 48 -16.19 -10.80 22.24
CA ASP A 48 -15.02 -10.17 21.61
C ASP A 48 -14.98 -8.65 21.84
N ILE A 49 -16.14 -8.00 21.98
CA ILE A 49 -16.28 -6.57 22.28
C ILE A 49 -16.19 -6.28 23.81
N GLY A 50 -15.97 -7.31 24.63
CA GLY A 50 -15.77 -7.21 26.08
C GLY A 50 -17.06 -7.12 26.92
N LEU A 51 -18.21 -7.41 26.32
CA LEU A 51 -19.52 -7.44 26.98
C LEU A 51 -19.84 -8.86 27.47
N ASN A 52 -19.11 -9.34 28.48
CA ASN A 52 -19.16 -10.74 28.92
C ASN A 52 -20.31 -11.10 29.89
N ARG A 53 -21.27 -10.21 30.11
CA ARG A 53 -22.40 -10.46 31.04
C ARG A 53 -23.62 -10.93 30.25
N LYS A 54 -24.06 -12.17 30.51
CA LYS A 54 -25.20 -12.78 29.79
C LYS A 54 -26.46 -11.93 29.87
N GLU A 55 -26.75 -11.34 31.02
CA GLU A 55 -27.94 -10.50 31.21
C GLU A 55 -27.89 -9.22 30.34
N ILE A 56 -26.70 -8.73 30.01
CA ILE A 56 -26.51 -7.58 29.12
C ILE A 56 -26.63 -8.03 27.67
N GLN A 57 -26.06 -9.18 27.32
CA GLN A 57 -26.12 -9.73 25.97
C GLN A 57 -27.55 -10.07 25.57
N ASP A 58 -28.31 -10.71 26.46
CA ASP A 58 -29.72 -11.04 26.25
C ASP A 58 -30.56 -9.79 25.99
N ARG A 59 -30.39 -8.78 26.83
CA ARG A 59 -31.10 -7.49 26.67
C ARG A 59 -30.70 -6.78 25.39
N LEU A 60 -29.41 -6.78 25.05
CA LEU A 60 -28.93 -6.09 23.85
C LEU A 60 -29.42 -6.80 22.59
N PHE A 61 -29.50 -8.13 22.60
CA PHE A 61 -30.10 -8.90 21.50
C PHE A 61 -31.58 -8.54 21.34
N GLU A 62 -32.36 -8.61 22.44
CA GLU A 62 -33.79 -8.27 22.44
C GLU A 62 -34.07 -6.81 22.04
N ASP A 63 -33.19 -5.87 22.43
CA ASP A 63 -33.32 -4.46 22.07
C ASP A 63 -32.90 -4.17 20.61
N SER A 64 -32.11 -5.06 19.99
CA SER A 64 -31.60 -4.92 18.62
C SER A 64 -32.48 -5.61 17.58
N ASP A 65 -33.13 -6.72 17.93
CA ASP A 65 -34.12 -7.44 17.11
C ASP A 65 -35.43 -6.63 17.07
N ILE A 66 -35.49 -5.66 16.15
CA ILE A 66 -36.58 -4.68 16.05
C ILE A 66 -37.81 -5.32 15.40
N ASP A 67 -37.58 -6.16 14.37
CA ASP A 67 -38.65 -6.85 13.65
C ASP A 67 -39.13 -8.13 14.36
N GLN A 68 -38.43 -8.56 15.42
CA GLN A 68 -38.73 -9.73 16.25
C GLN A 68 -38.70 -11.04 15.47
N ASN A 69 -37.85 -11.11 14.45
CA ASN A 69 -37.67 -12.31 13.63
C ASN A 69 -36.79 -13.37 14.33
N GLY A 70 -36.14 -13.01 15.46
CA GLY A 70 -35.30 -13.90 16.24
C GLY A 70 -33.84 -13.98 15.76
N SER A 71 -33.46 -13.10 14.84
CA SER A 71 -32.14 -12.90 14.27
C SER A 71 -31.84 -11.39 14.22
N ILE A 72 -30.61 -11.01 13.87
CA ILE A 72 -30.23 -9.59 13.74
C ILE A 72 -29.74 -9.36 12.32
N SER A 73 -30.48 -8.55 11.56
CA SER A 73 -30.08 -8.09 10.22
C SER A 73 -28.86 -7.17 10.28
N ILE A 74 -28.25 -6.88 9.12
CA ILE A 74 -27.09 -6.01 9.06
C ILE A 74 -27.42 -4.57 9.49
N GLU A 75 -28.62 -4.08 9.18
CA GLU A 75 -29.10 -2.75 9.59
C GLU A 75 -29.28 -2.67 11.11
N GLU A 76 -29.86 -3.72 11.72
CA GLU A 76 -30.05 -3.84 13.17
C GLU A 76 -28.71 -3.96 13.89
N PHE A 77 -27.78 -4.74 13.33
CA PHE A 77 -26.43 -4.89 13.84
C PHE A 77 -25.67 -3.56 13.86
N VAL A 78 -25.70 -2.83 12.74
CA VAL A 78 -25.05 -1.52 12.63
C VAL A 78 -25.66 -0.55 13.65
N SER A 79 -26.97 -0.54 13.79
CA SER A 79 -27.68 0.33 14.73
C SER A 79 -27.29 0.04 16.18
N CYS A 80 -27.22 -1.24 16.54
CA CYS A 80 -26.77 -1.70 17.85
C CYS A 80 -25.34 -1.27 18.16
N MET A 81 -24.41 -1.50 17.22
CA MET A 81 -22.99 -1.17 17.41
C MET A 81 -22.74 0.34 17.49
N VAL A 82 -23.44 1.11 16.65
CA VAL A 82 -23.39 2.58 16.72
C VAL A 82 -23.86 3.05 18.09
N ASP A 83 -25.00 2.57 18.59
CA ASP A 83 -25.52 2.98 19.90
C ASP A 83 -24.57 2.55 21.04
N CYS A 84 -24.02 1.33 20.95
CA CYS A 84 -23.04 0.83 21.92
C CYS A 84 -21.78 1.71 21.97
N ALA A 85 -21.27 2.17 20.82
CA ALA A 85 -20.11 3.06 20.76
C ALA A 85 -20.40 4.42 21.42
N ARG A 86 -21.60 4.98 21.21
CA ARG A 86 -22.03 6.24 21.85
C ARG A 86 -22.10 6.11 23.38
N HIS A 87 -22.59 4.97 23.85
CA HIS A 87 -22.70 4.68 25.27
C HIS A 87 -21.35 4.34 25.92
N LYS A 88 -20.44 3.64 25.23
CA LYS A 88 -19.05 3.41 25.71
C LYS A 88 -18.24 4.70 25.84
N LEU A 89 -18.44 5.69 24.95
CA LEU A 89 -17.82 7.03 25.06
C LEU A 89 -18.35 7.85 26.25
N SER A 90 -19.52 7.51 26.78
CA SER A 90 -20.12 8.21 27.93
C SER A 90 -19.48 7.82 29.27
N HIS A 91 -18.70 6.74 29.29
CA HIS A 91 -18.26 6.09 30.51
C HIS A 91 -16.96 6.59 31.13
N GLU A 92 -16.27 7.56 30.52
CA GLU A 92 -15.09 8.16 31.14
C GLU A 92 -15.41 9.18 32.25
N ASN A 93 -16.66 9.66 32.40
CA ASN A 93 -16.93 10.77 33.33
C ASN A 93 -18.18 10.74 34.24
N GLU A 94 -19.05 9.71 34.27
CA GLU A 94 -20.19 9.72 35.22
C GLU A 94 -20.58 8.34 35.82
N GLY A 95 -20.40 8.21 37.15
CA GLY A 95 -21.23 7.40 38.06
C GLY A 95 -21.17 5.85 38.02
N PRO A 96 -21.80 5.15 39.00
CA PRO A 96 -21.63 3.69 39.22
C PRO A 96 -22.56 2.79 38.39
N GLN A 97 -23.40 3.34 37.51
CA GLN A 97 -24.36 2.56 36.72
C GLN A 97 -24.17 2.82 35.22
N PRO A 98 -23.89 1.79 34.42
CA PRO A 98 -23.82 1.96 32.99
C PRO A 98 -25.17 2.28 32.39
N LYS A 99 -25.24 3.39 31.65
CA LYS A 99 -26.38 3.65 30.74
C LYS A 99 -26.16 2.73 29.56
N LEU A 100 -26.87 1.60 29.53
CA LEU A 100 -26.88 0.72 28.37
C LEU A 100 -27.67 1.36 27.21
N PRO A 101 -27.39 0.93 25.96
CA PRO A 101 -28.30 1.10 24.83
C PRO A 101 -29.73 0.72 25.25
N ASN A 102 -30.72 1.42 24.73
CA ASN A 102 -32.12 1.04 24.92
C ASN A 102 -32.79 0.86 23.56
N GLN A 103 -33.84 0.04 23.50
CA GLN A 103 -34.56 -0.22 22.26
C GLN A 103 -34.97 1.06 21.51
N ARG A 104 -35.33 2.14 22.22
CA ARG A 104 -35.73 3.41 21.57
C ARG A 104 -34.57 4.11 20.85
N SER A 105 -33.36 4.11 21.41
CA SER A 105 -32.19 4.70 20.75
C SER A 105 -31.76 3.87 19.55
N ILE A 106 -31.77 2.54 19.67
CA ILE A 106 -31.44 1.62 18.58
C ILE A 106 -32.47 1.77 17.44
N SER A 107 -33.77 1.79 17.72
CA SER A 107 -34.80 1.98 16.68
C SER A 107 -34.70 3.33 15.97
N GLN A 108 -34.29 4.40 16.66
CA GLN A 108 -34.05 5.70 16.03
C GLN A 108 -32.89 5.66 15.04
N ILE A 109 -31.80 4.97 15.39
CA ILE A 109 -30.65 4.78 14.51
C ILE A 109 -31.02 3.85 13.36
N HIS A 110 -31.77 2.78 13.62
CA HIS A 110 -32.23 1.84 12.60
C HIS A 110 -33.05 2.52 11.51
N ASN A 111 -34.00 3.40 11.87
CA ASN A 111 -34.77 4.15 10.88
C ASN A 111 -33.90 5.09 10.03
N ILE A 112 -32.78 5.58 10.59
CA ILE A 112 -31.81 6.40 9.86
C ILE A 112 -30.99 5.53 8.91
N VAL A 113 -30.50 4.37 9.38
CA VAL A 113 -29.69 3.42 8.61
C VAL A 113 -30.50 2.80 7.47
N HIS A 114 -31.72 2.34 7.76
CA HIS A 114 -32.61 1.74 6.76
C HIS A 114 -33.03 2.74 5.67
N GLY A 115 -33.19 4.02 6.03
CA GLY A 115 -33.48 5.08 5.07
C GLY A 115 -32.28 5.58 4.26
N MET A 116 -31.08 4.99 4.43
CA MET A 116 -29.87 5.34 3.66
C MET A 116 -29.61 4.38 2.49
N ASP A 117 -30.29 3.23 2.43
CA ASP A 117 -30.06 2.21 1.39
C ASP A 117 -30.67 2.56 0.03
N ASP A 118 -31.47 3.63 -0.04
CA ASP A 118 -32.09 4.13 -1.28
C ASP A 118 -31.26 5.20 -2.03
N GLU A 119 -30.10 5.61 -1.49
CA GLU A 119 -29.19 6.63 -2.08
C GLU A 119 -27.79 6.04 -2.35
N GLU A 120 -27.70 5.06 -3.27
CA GLU A 120 -26.44 4.37 -3.67
C GLU A 120 -25.31 5.31 -4.15
N ASP A 121 -25.63 6.55 -4.56
CA ASP A 121 -24.66 7.54 -5.05
C ASP A 121 -23.79 8.18 -3.94
N ASP A 122 -24.18 8.08 -2.66
CA ASP A 122 -23.48 8.75 -1.54
C ASP A 122 -22.30 7.93 -0.95
N ILE A 123 -22.19 6.64 -1.31
CA ILE A 123 -21.13 5.75 -0.80
C ILE A 123 -19.77 6.14 -1.40
N GLU A 124 -19.70 6.44 -2.70
CA GLU A 124 -18.47 6.88 -3.36
C GLU A 124 -18.05 8.30 -2.90
N GLU A 125 -19.01 9.21 -2.70
CA GLU A 125 -18.74 10.60 -2.33
C GLU A 125 -18.31 10.75 -0.85
N ALA A 126 -18.86 9.93 0.07
CA ALA A 126 -18.45 9.92 1.48
C ALA A 126 -17.06 9.29 1.72
N THR A 127 -16.60 8.43 0.81
CA THR A 127 -15.20 7.94 0.75
C THR A 127 -14.27 8.90 0.02
N SER A 128 -14.78 9.74 -0.88
CA SER A 128 -13.99 10.66 -1.71
C SER A 128 -13.58 11.96 -1.00
N ASP A 129 -14.38 12.45 -0.04
CA ASP A 129 -14.07 13.72 0.63
C ASP A 129 -13.16 13.54 1.86
N GLY A 130 -11.85 13.68 1.60
CA GLY A 130 -11.01 14.54 2.44
C GLY A 130 -10.31 13.93 3.66
N ASP A 131 -10.14 12.60 3.73
CA ASP A 131 -9.11 11.97 4.58
C ASP A 131 -8.72 10.56 4.10
N ALA A 132 -8.75 10.33 2.79
CA ALA A 132 -8.36 9.08 2.15
C ALA A 132 -6.83 8.98 1.99
N HIS A 133 -6.09 9.10 3.09
CA HIS A 133 -4.66 8.81 3.12
C HIS A 133 -4.17 7.99 4.31
N GLU A 134 -5.03 7.47 5.19
CA GLU A 134 -4.53 6.70 6.35
C GLU A 134 -5.07 5.27 6.58
N ASP A 135 -6.04 4.72 5.85
CA ASP A 135 -6.49 3.33 6.16
C ASP A 135 -6.89 2.46 4.95
N GLU A 136 -6.11 2.50 3.87
CA GLU A 136 -6.00 1.35 2.95
C GLU A 136 -4.52 1.02 2.64
N GLU A 137 -3.69 1.03 3.68
CA GLU A 137 -2.56 0.10 3.76
C GLU A 137 -3.09 -1.31 4.06
N GLU A 138 -3.97 -1.84 3.21
CA GLU A 138 -3.71 -3.21 2.77
C GLU A 138 -2.46 -3.08 1.88
N GLU A 139 -1.30 -2.89 2.50
CA GLU A 139 -0.08 -3.39 1.87
C GLU A 139 -0.45 -4.80 1.38
N GLU A 140 -0.01 -5.19 0.18
CA GLU A 140 0.10 -6.61 -0.06
C GLU A 140 1.10 -7.12 1.00
N GLU A 141 0.65 -7.32 2.24
CA GLU A 141 1.44 -7.81 3.34
C GLU A 141 1.80 -9.21 2.85
N GLU A 142 3.03 -9.34 2.34
CA GLU A 142 3.62 -10.63 2.11
C GLU A 142 3.40 -11.41 3.39
N GLU A 143 2.57 -12.47 3.32
CA GLU A 143 2.12 -13.16 4.51
C GLU A 143 3.34 -13.43 5.39
N PRO A 144 3.32 -13.01 6.67
CA PRO A 144 4.49 -13.13 7.52
C PRO A 144 4.93 -14.61 7.50
N PRO A 145 6.24 -14.89 7.43
CA PRO A 145 6.74 -16.25 7.33
C PRO A 145 6.07 -17.14 8.38
N GLU A 146 5.74 -18.39 8.04
CA GLU A 146 4.95 -19.29 8.90
C GLU A 146 5.46 -19.34 10.35
N ASP A 147 6.78 -19.34 10.54
CA ASP A 147 7.46 -19.30 11.84
C ASP A 147 7.10 -18.08 12.73
N LEU A 148 6.64 -16.99 12.13
CA LEU A 148 6.27 -15.74 12.80
C LEU A 148 4.77 -15.58 13.02
N LYS A 149 3.92 -16.45 12.44
CA LYS A 149 2.47 -16.43 12.64
C LYS A 149 2.08 -16.83 14.07
N GLU A 150 2.90 -17.67 14.72
CA GLU A 150 2.62 -18.25 16.05
C GLU A 150 3.02 -17.36 17.25
N LEU A 151 3.79 -16.29 17.05
CA LEU A 151 4.27 -15.42 18.13
C LEU A 151 3.24 -14.34 18.54
N PRO A 152 3.21 -13.93 19.83
CA PRO A 152 2.44 -12.76 20.29
C PRO A 152 2.80 -11.49 19.50
N ALA A 153 1.81 -10.67 19.17
CA ALA A 153 1.96 -9.52 18.26
C ALA A 153 3.05 -8.51 18.67
N ALA A 154 3.33 -8.37 19.97
CA ALA A 154 4.37 -7.48 20.50
C ALA A 154 5.81 -7.99 20.23
N ASP A 155 6.03 -9.30 20.22
CA ASP A 155 7.34 -9.90 19.97
C ASP A 155 7.60 -10.08 18.47
N ARG A 156 6.53 -10.28 17.67
CA ARG A 156 6.59 -10.45 16.22
C ARG A 156 7.43 -9.37 15.54
N LYS A 157 7.16 -8.09 15.82
CA LYS A 157 7.86 -6.94 15.22
C LYS A 157 9.37 -6.96 15.51
N ARG A 158 9.79 -7.33 16.72
CA ARG A 158 11.21 -7.40 17.11
C ARG A 158 11.93 -8.53 16.37
N TRP A 159 11.29 -9.69 16.26
CA TRP A 159 11.85 -10.84 15.53
C TRP A 159 11.94 -10.58 14.03
N ILE A 160 10.93 -9.92 13.44
CA ILE A 160 10.98 -9.45 12.05
C ILE A 160 12.17 -8.53 11.87
N LEU A 161 12.29 -7.47 12.68
CA LEU A 161 13.37 -6.49 12.56
C LEU A 161 14.76 -7.15 12.66
N TYR A 162 14.94 -8.05 13.62
CA TYR A 162 16.21 -8.76 13.80
C TYR A 162 16.52 -9.70 12.62
N ARG A 163 15.52 -10.45 12.14
CA ARG A 163 15.66 -11.35 10.98
C ARG A 163 15.99 -10.55 9.72
N SER A 164 15.26 -9.47 9.45
CA SER A 164 15.47 -8.59 8.31
C SER A 164 16.85 -7.94 8.36
N PHE A 165 17.27 -7.42 9.52
CA PHE A 165 18.60 -6.83 9.68
C PHE A 165 19.71 -7.84 9.39
N ARG A 166 19.58 -9.08 9.90
CA ARG A 166 20.54 -10.15 9.62
C ARG A 166 20.58 -10.55 8.15
N MET A 167 19.43 -10.66 7.50
CA MET A 167 19.34 -11.00 6.08
C MET A 167 19.93 -9.88 5.21
N MET A 168 19.66 -8.62 5.54
CA MET A 168 20.24 -7.45 4.86
C MET A 168 21.76 -7.39 5.01
N LEU A 169 22.29 -7.58 6.22
CA LEU A 169 23.74 -7.60 6.46
C LEU A 169 24.42 -8.74 5.68
N PHE A 170 23.81 -9.94 5.71
CA PHE A 170 24.33 -11.10 5.02
C PHE A 170 24.31 -10.91 3.50
N GLY A 171 23.20 -10.42 2.94
CA GLY A 171 23.09 -10.07 1.52
C GLY A 171 24.11 -9.02 1.11
N THR A 172 24.31 -7.98 1.93
CA THR A 172 25.32 -6.95 1.70
C THR A 172 26.73 -7.52 1.67
N ALA A 173 27.06 -8.43 2.61
CA ALA A 173 28.36 -9.09 2.64
C ALA A 173 28.62 -9.95 1.39
N ILE A 174 27.59 -10.65 0.90
CA ILE A 174 27.68 -11.39 -0.36
C ILE A 174 27.94 -10.42 -1.52
N VAL A 175 27.15 -9.35 -1.64
CA VAL A 175 27.33 -8.36 -2.71
C VAL A 175 28.76 -7.79 -2.68
N LEU A 176 29.29 -7.43 -1.51
CA LEU A 176 30.65 -6.91 -1.39
C LEU A 176 31.73 -7.94 -1.77
N ALA A 177 31.52 -9.22 -1.46
CA ALA A 177 32.46 -10.29 -1.80
C ALA A 177 32.48 -10.60 -3.30
N PHE A 178 31.32 -10.54 -3.97
CA PHE A 178 31.19 -10.95 -5.38
C PHE A 178 31.22 -9.79 -6.39
N SER A 179 30.94 -8.55 -5.98
CA SER A 179 30.93 -7.39 -6.88
C SER A 179 32.25 -7.17 -7.63
N PRO A 180 33.44 -7.30 -7.01
CA PRO A 180 34.70 -7.15 -7.76
C PRO A 180 34.82 -8.16 -8.91
N ALA A 181 34.53 -9.44 -8.62
CA ALA A 181 34.57 -10.49 -9.63
C ALA A 181 33.55 -10.25 -10.76
N MET A 182 32.36 -9.73 -10.44
CA MET A 182 31.37 -9.35 -11.46
C MET A 182 31.91 -8.25 -12.39
N VAL A 183 32.48 -7.17 -11.82
CA VAL A 183 33.02 -6.06 -12.61
C VAL A 183 34.16 -6.52 -13.52
N ASP A 184 35.06 -7.37 -13.01
CA ASP A 184 36.17 -7.91 -13.79
C ASP A 184 35.69 -8.77 -14.97
N VAL A 185 34.69 -9.63 -14.75
CA VAL A 185 34.10 -10.46 -15.80
C VAL A 185 33.41 -9.60 -16.86
N LEU A 186 32.67 -8.56 -16.46
CA LEU A 186 32.02 -7.66 -17.40
C LEU A 186 33.04 -6.87 -18.23
N ALA A 187 34.11 -6.38 -17.61
CA ALA A 187 35.18 -5.66 -18.30
C ALA A 187 35.90 -6.56 -19.32
N GLU A 188 36.27 -7.78 -18.91
CA GLU A 188 36.92 -8.76 -19.78
C GLU A 188 35.99 -9.21 -20.92
N LEU A 189 34.70 -9.40 -20.65
CA LEU A 189 33.70 -9.71 -21.67
C LEU A 189 33.61 -8.58 -22.70
N GLY A 190 33.56 -7.32 -22.25
CA GLY A 190 33.58 -6.16 -23.13
C GLY A 190 34.83 -6.14 -24.03
N HIS A 191 36.00 -6.42 -23.45
CA HIS A 191 37.27 -6.48 -24.18
C HIS A 191 37.27 -7.58 -25.26
N ARG A 192 36.82 -8.80 -24.93
CA ARG A 192 36.78 -9.94 -25.87
C ARG A 192 35.78 -9.78 -27.00
N MET A 193 34.67 -9.08 -26.73
CA MET A 193 33.62 -8.83 -27.72
C MET A 193 33.88 -7.55 -28.54
N GLU A 194 35.02 -6.87 -28.32
CA GLU A 194 35.36 -5.58 -28.94
C GLU A 194 34.29 -4.48 -28.71
N ILE A 195 33.64 -4.51 -27.54
CA ILE A 195 32.62 -3.55 -27.14
C ILE A 195 33.25 -2.45 -26.28
N SER A 196 32.93 -1.18 -26.58
CA SER A 196 33.42 -0.05 -25.78
C SER A 196 33.01 -0.19 -24.30
N PRO A 197 33.91 0.16 -23.33
CA PRO A 197 33.59 0.13 -21.90
C PRO A 197 32.31 0.88 -21.52
N PHE A 198 31.95 1.90 -22.30
CA PHE A 198 30.69 2.62 -22.16
C PHE A 198 29.48 1.67 -22.28
N TYR A 199 29.37 0.89 -23.35
CA TYR A 199 28.22 0.00 -23.57
C TYR A 199 28.21 -1.18 -22.61
N THR A 200 29.39 -1.69 -22.23
CA THR A 200 29.51 -2.71 -21.18
C THR A 200 28.91 -2.22 -19.86
N SER A 201 29.18 -0.96 -19.49
CA SER A 201 28.71 -0.37 -18.24
C SER A 201 27.28 0.15 -18.31
N PHE A 202 26.83 0.63 -19.47
CA PHE A 202 25.52 1.28 -19.63
C PHE A 202 24.41 0.31 -20.07
N VAL A 203 24.76 -0.80 -20.72
CA VAL A 203 23.79 -1.79 -21.23
C VAL A 203 23.91 -3.10 -20.47
N ILE A 204 25.11 -3.70 -20.45
CA ILE A 204 25.28 -5.06 -19.93
C ILE A 204 25.19 -5.07 -18.41
N ALA A 205 25.87 -4.14 -17.73
CA ALA A 205 25.89 -4.10 -16.27
C ALA A 205 24.48 -3.92 -15.64
N PRO A 206 23.62 -2.97 -16.09
CA PRO A 206 22.28 -2.80 -15.52
C PRO A 206 21.36 -4.00 -15.78
N ILE A 207 21.48 -4.66 -16.94
CA ILE A 207 20.74 -5.89 -17.23
C ILE A 207 21.12 -6.97 -16.22
N ALA A 208 22.41 -7.11 -15.90
CA ALA A 208 22.87 -8.10 -14.94
C ALA A 208 22.51 -7.73 -13.49
N SER A 209 22.73 -6.48 -13.08
CA SER A 209 22.53 -6.04 -11.69
C SER A 209 21.07 -5.87 -11.30
N ASN A 210 20.20 -5.49 -12.24
CA ASN A 210 18.80 -5.16 -11.95
C ASN A 210 17.81 -6.22 -12.47
N ALA A 211 18.31 -7.37 -12.95
CA ALA A 211 17.46 -8.46 -13.45
C ALA A 211 16.41 -8.92 -12.42
N GLY A 212 16.79 -8.97 -11.13
CA GLY A 212 15.88 -9.38 -10.06
C GLY A 212 14.68 -8.43 -9.91
N GLU A 213 14.91 -7.12 -10.00
CA GLU A 213 13.86 -6.11 -9.94
C GLU A 213 12.93 -6.19 -11.15
N LEU A 214 13.47 -6.46 -12.34
CA LEU A 214 12.67 -6.66 -13.55
C LEU A 214 11.74 -7.88 -13.42
N VAL A 215 12.26 -8.99 -12.89
CA VAL A 215 11.47 -10.21 -12.66
C VAL A 215 10.39 -9.97 -11.60
N ALA A 216 10.72 -9.25 -10.52
CA ALA A 216 9.75 -8.88 -9.49
C ALA A 216 8.63 -8.01 -10.08
N ALA A 217 8.97 -6.91 -10.77
CA ALA A 217 8.00 -6.04 -11.43
C ALA A 217 7.10 -6.79 -12.43
N TYR A 218 7.68 -7.73 -13.19
CA TYR A 218 6.91 -8.60 -14.07
C TYR A 218 5.90 -9.47 -13.31
N ASN A 219 6.30 -10.07 -12.18
CA ASN A 219 5.40 -10.87 -11.35
C ASN A 219 4.27 -10.03 -10.74
N TYR A 220 4.54 -8.79 -10.31
CA TYR A 220 3.49 -7.85 -9.88
C TYR A 220 2.54 -7.51 -11.04
N ALA A 221 3.06 -7.15 -12.21
CA ALA A 221 2.25 -6.83 -13.38
C ALA A 221 1.38 -8.02 -13.86
N ARG A 222 1.82 -9.26 -13.64
CA ARG A 222 1.05 -10.47 -13.97
C ARG A 222 -0.21 -10.66 -13.13
N LYS A 223 -0.31 -10.03 -11.95
CA LYS A 223 -1.52 -10.06 -11.13
C LYS A 223 -2.70 -9.31 -11.78
N ARG A 224 -2.41 -8.41 -12.75
CA ARG A 224 -3.40 -7.68 -13.56
C ARG A 224 -4.45 -6.91 -12.74
N THR A 225 -4.06 -6.40 -11.58
CA THR A 225 -4.92 -5.52 -10.76
C THR A 225 -4.38 -4.10 -10.76
N GLU A 226 -5.25 -3.11 -10.57
CA GLU A 226 -4.84 -1.70 -10.46
C GLU A 226 -3.86 -1.48 -9.29
N ARG A 227 -4.12 -2.13 -8.15
CA ARG A 227 -3.24 -2.09 -6.98
C ARG A 227 -1.84 -2.63 -7.30
N SER A 228 -1.75 -3.83 -7.89
CA SER A 228 -0.45 -4.47 -8.17
C SER A 228 0.40 -3.71 -9.19
N ILE A 229 -0.21 -3.13 -10.23
CA ILE A 229 0.53 -2.33 -11.21
C ILE A 229 0.96 -0.98 -10.62
N THR A 230 0.15 -0.38 -9.74
CA THR A 230 0.48 0.86 -9.04
C THR A 230 1.64 0.64 -8.06
N VAL A 231 1.61 -0.43 -7.28
CA VAL A 231 2.72 -0.83 -6.39
C VAL A 231 3.99 -1.05 -7.21
N SER A 232 3.92 -1.84 -8.29
CA SER A 232 5.08 -2.09 -9.15
C SER A 232 5.67 -0.81 -9.74
N CYS A 233 4.82 0.13 -10.18
CA CYS A 233 5.27 1.40 -10.75
C CYS A 233 5.95 2.28 -9.68
N SER A 234 5.34 2.39 -8.50
CA SER A 234 5.90 3.13 -7.36
C SER A 234 7.22 2.55 -6.87
N THR A 235 7.36 1.22 -6.82
CA THR A 235 8.62 0.55 -6.45
C THR A 235 9.72 0.84 -7.48
N LEU A 236 9.43 0.73 -8.78
CA LEU A 236 10.39 1.03 -9.85
C LEU A 236 10.80 2.51 -9.84
N GLN A 237 9.86 3.41 -9.61
CA GLN A 237 10.14 4.84 -9.46
C GLN A 237 11.02 5.11 -8.23
N GLY A 238 10.72 4.48 -7.09
CA GLY A 238 11.51 4.56 -5.87
C GLY A 238 12.95 4.09 -6.07
N ALA A 239 13.13 2.93 -6.72
CA ALA A 239 14.45 2.40 -7.06
C ALA A 239 15.23 3.33 -8.00
N ALA A 240 14.58 3.87 -9.04
CA ALA A 240 15.19 4.82 -9.96
C ALA A 240 15.61 6.12 -9.25
N CYS A 241 14.74 6.68 -8.40
CA CYS A 241 15.06 7.86 -7.58
C CYS A 241 16.23 7.58 -6.63
N MET A 242 16.25 6.43 -5.96
CA MET A 242 17.30 6.06 -5.03
C MET A 242 18.64 5.93 -5.76
N ASN A 243 18.69 5.18 -6.85
CA ASN A 243 19.91 5.02 -7.64
C ASN A 243 20.40 6.36 -8.21
N ASN A 244 19.50 7.19 -8.72
CA ASN A 244 19.89 8.46 -9.31
C ASN A 244 20.33 9.50 -8.28
N THR A 245 19.78 9.50 -7.05
CA THR A 245 20.13 10.51 -6.04
C THR A 245 21.30 10.06 -5.17
N LEU A 246 21.21 8.86 -4.58
CA LEU A 246 22.21 8.34 -3.65
C LEU A 246 23.49 7.94 -4.39
N CYS A 247 23.40 7.22 -5.52
CA CYS A 247 24.61 6.85 -6.25
C CYS A 247 25.29 8.08 -6.83
N LEU A 248 24.55 9.02 -7.43
CA LEU A 248 25.13 10.27 -7.94
C LEU A 248 25.85 11.05 -6.82
N SER A 249 25.25 11.13 -5.63
CA SER A 249 25.85 11.81 -4.48
C SER A 249 27.15 11.14 -4.03
N ILE A 250 27.19 9.80 -3.96
CA ILE A 250 28.41 9.06 -3.62
C ILE A 250 29.47 9.23 -4.72
N PHE A 251 29.09 9.16 -6.00
CA PHE A 251 30.00 9.36 -7.13
C PHE A 251 30.61 10.77 -7.13
N MET A 252 29.78 11.81 -6.95
CA MET A 252 30.25 13.19 -6.84
C MET A 252 31.19 13.39 -5.65
N GLY A 253 30.88 12.77 -4.50
CA GLY A 253 31.76 12.74 -3.35
C GLY A 253 33.13 12.13 -3.68
N MET A 254 33.16 10.99 -4.36
CA MET A 254 34.42 10.36 -4.79
C MET A 254 35.20 11.22 -5.78
N ILE A 255 34.53 11.85 -6.75
CA ILE A 255 35.16 12.74 -7.74
C ILE A 255 35.81 13.94 -7.04
N TYR A 256 35.09 14.54 -6.08
CA TYR A 256 35.60 15.65 -5.28
C TYR A 256 36.83 15.25 -4.46
N TYR A 257 36.74 14.17 -3.66
CA TYR A 257 37.84 13.75 -2.78
C TYR A 257 39.05 13.17 -3.50
N ARG A 258 38.86 12.57 -4.69
CA ARG A 258 39.95 12.00 -5.49
C ARG A 258 40.44 12.92 -6.62
N SER A 259 39.86 14.13 -6.73
CA SER A 259 40.19 15.11 -7.77
C SER A 259 40.14 14.53 -9.20
N LEU A 260 39.11 13.72 -9.48
CA LEU A 260 38.88 13.14 -10.80
C LEU A 260 38.28 14.18 -11.74
N ALA A 261 38.63 14.13 -13.03
CA ALA A 261 37.99 14.96 -14.04
C ALA A 261 36.61 14.39 -14.44
N TRP A 262 35.60 15.25 -14.51
CA TRP A 262 34.29 14.88 -15.02
C TRP A 262 34.32 14.83 -16.55
N GLN A 263 34.17 13.64 -17.14
CA GLN A 263 34.28 13.40 -18.58
C GLN A 263 33.02 12.76 -19.21
N PHE A 264 31.91 12.66 -18.47
CA PHE A 264 30.70 11.95 -18.89
C PHE A 264 29.51 12.88 -19.17
N SER A 265 29.78 14.10 -19.63
CA SER A 265 28.76 15.14 -19.80
C SER A 265 27.69 14.77 -20.84
N ALA A 266 28.08 14.18 -21.97
CA ALA A 266 27.16 13.78 -23.03
C ALA A 266 26.22 12.65 -22.58
N GLU A 267 26.74 11.70 -21.82
CA GLU A 267 26.00 10.58 -21.25
C GLU A 267 24.98 11.06 -20.23
N CYS A 268 25.41 11.90 -19.28
CA CYS A 268 24.52 12.46 -18.28
C CYS A 268 23.43 13.34 -18.90
N LEU A 269 23.76 14.12 -19.93
CA LEU A 269 22.78 14.91 -20.66
C LEU A 269 21.73 14.02 -21.34
N SER A 270 22.15 12.92 -21.97
CA SER A 270 21.24 11.96 -22.61
C SER A 270 20.25 11.36 -21.60
N ILE A 271 20.74 10.89 -20.45
CA ILE A 271 19.90 10.32 -19.39
C ILE A 271 18.91 11.37 -18.89
N LEU A 272 19.37 12.61 -18.67
CA LEU A 272 18.54 13.71 -18.19
C LEU A 272 17.40 14.03 -19.17
N VAL A 273 17.69 14.06 -20.48
CA VAL A 273 16.67 14.28 -21.51
C VAL A 273 15.61 13.19 -21.49
N VAL A 274 16.02 11.91 -21.43
CA VAL A 274 15.07 10.79 -21.33
C VAL A 274 14.23 10.89 -20.07
N GLN A 275 14.83 11.24 -18.93
CA GLN A 275 14.12 11.38 -17.66
C GLN A 275 13.06 12.49 -17.71
N VAL A 276 13.39 13.64 -18.32
CA VAL A 276 12.44 14.75 -18.49
C VAL A 276 11.29 14.33 -19.40
N ILE A 277 11.58 13.68 -20.53
CA ILE A 277 10.56 13.17 -21.45
C ILE A 277 9.61 12.21 -20.71
N MET A 278 10.16 11.27 -19.95
CA MET A 278 9.37 10.29 -19.20
C MET A 278 8.56 10.93 -18.07
N THR A 279 9.12 11.93 -17.39
CA THR A 279 8.41 12.67 -16.34
C THR A 279 7.22 13.43 -16.91
N VAL A 280 7.41 14.16 -18.01
CA VAL A 280 6.33 14.89 -18.70
C VAL A 280 5.27 13.91 -19.20
N TYR A 281 5.69 12.82 -19.83
CA TYR A 281 4.78 11.80 -20.35
C TYR A 281 3.93 11.19 -19.22
N SER A 282 4.56 10.75 -18.13
CA SER A 282 3.88 10.16 -16.98
C SER A 282 2.95 11.15 -16.26
N TYR A 283 3.30 12.44 -16.23
CA TYR A 283 2.45 13.48 -15.65
C TYR A 283 1.19 13.74 -16.51
N CYS A 284 1.32 13.70 -17.83
CA CYS A 284 0.21 13.94 -18.75
C CYS A 284 -0.73 12.74 -18.95
N ARG A 285 -0.32 11.52 -18.58
CA ARG A 285 -1.07 10.28 -18.84
C ARG A 285 -1.19 9.44 -17.56
N ARG A 286 -2.39 9.43 -16.97
CA ARG A 286 -2.73 8.56 -15.83
C ARG A 286 -2.88 7.08 -16.22
N THR A 287 -3.30 6.79 -17.44
CA THR A 287 -3.46 5.41 -17.94
C THR A 287 -2.45 5.13 -19.04
N GLN A 288 -1.70 4.06 -18.87
CA GLN A 288 -0.67 3.60 -19.81
C GLN A 288 -1.14 2.33 -20.51
N THR A 289 -1.10 2.36 -21.83
CA THR A 289 -1.49 1.25 -22.71
C THR A 289 -0.25 0.53 -23.27
N LEU A 290 -0.46 -0.61 -23.93
CA LEU A 290 0.63 -1.35 -24.55
C LEU A 290 1.38 -0.56 -25.65
N MET A 291 0.70 0.38 -26.31
CA MET A 291 1.34 1.27 -27.29
C MET A 291 2.33 2.22 -26.63
N ASP A 292 2.00 2.68 -25.43
CA ASP A 292 2.86 3.55 -24.64
C ASP A 292 4.12 2.79 -24.22
N ALA A 293 3.99 1.51 -23.85
CA ALA A 293 5.14 0.66 -23.53
C ALA A 293 6.12 0.50 -24.70
N ILE A 294 5.64 0.33 -25.93
CA ILE A 294 6.52 0.23 -27.13
C ILE A 294 7.32 1.53 -27.31
N TRP A 295 6.65 2.68 -27.18
CA TRP A 295 7.29 3.98 -27.31
C TRP A 295 8.31 4.23 -26.19
N ILE A 296 7.94 3.93 -24.94
CA ILE A 296 8.79 4.00 -23.76
C ILE A 296 10.07 3.16 -23.94
N VAL A 297 9.92 1.89 -24.37
CA VAL A 297 11.06 1.00 -24.60
C VAL A 297 11.97 1.54 -25.71
N SER A 298 11.41 2.19 -26.73
CA SER A 298 12.19 2.80 -27.82
C SER A 298 13.05 3.99 -27.39
N LEU A 299 12.75 4.66 -26.27
CA LEU A 299 13.59 5.75 -25.75
C LEU A 299 15.00 5.28 -25.37
N TYR A 300 15.16 4.01 -25.00
CA TYR A 300 16.47 3.45 -24.63
C TYR A 300 17.44 3.32 -25.81
N PRO A 301 17.11 2.66 -26.94
CA PRO A 301 18.00 2.66 -28.10
C PRO A 301 18.18 4.06 -28.71
N LEU A 302 17.16 4.93 -28.64
CA LEU A 302 17.28 6.32 -29.08
C LEU A 302 18.27 7.12 -28.22
N SER A 303 18.33 6.88 -26.91
CA SER A 303 19.29 7.55 -26.03
C SER A 303 20.73 7.12 -26.34
N LEU A 304 20.96 5.85 -26.64
CA LEU A 304 22.26 5.35 -27.09
C LEU A 304 22.70 5.99 -28.41
N LEU A 305 21.77 6.15 -29.35
CA LEU A 305 22.04 6.85 -30.61
C LEU A 305 22.37 8.33 -30.36
N PHE A 306 21.65 8.97 -29.44
CA PHE A 306 21.90 10.36 -29.08
C PHE A 306 23.29 10.56 -28.46
N VAL A 307 23.72 9.67 -27.56
CA VAL A 307 25.09 9.67 -27.02
C VAL A 307 26.12 9.47 -28.12
N TRP A 308 25.87 8.52 -29.03
CA TRP A 308 26.76 8.27 -30.16
C TRP A 308 26.88 9.50 -31.07
N MET A 309 25.77 10.21 -31.34
CA MET A 309 25.79 11.45 -32.12
C MET A 309 26.59 12.56 -31.41
N LEU A 310 26.38 12.75 -30.11
CA LEU A 310 27.09 13.78 -29.34
C LEU A 310 28.60 13.52 -29.24
N LYS A 311 29.02 12.26 -29.25
CA LYS A 311 30.43 11.87 -29.16
C LYS A 311 31.17 11.82 -30.49
N ASN A 312 30.48 11.89 -31.63
CA ASN A 312 31.14 11.89 -32.93
C ASN A 312 31.34 13.34 -33.43
N PRO A 313 32.60 13.83 -33.47
CA PRO A 313 32.89 15.22 -33.80
C PRO A 313 32.56 15.60 -35.26
N ASP A 314 32.43 14.63 -36.18
CA ASP A 314 32.11 14.89 -37.59
C ASP A 314 30.69 15.42 -37.84
N MET A 315 29.81 15.41 -36.82
CA MET A 315 28.44 15.94 -36.88
C MET A 315 28.21 17.13 -35.92
N GLY A 316 29.26 17.73 -35.36
CA GLY A 316 29.18 18.92 -34.49
C GLY A 316 28.95 18.63 -32.99
N GLY A 317 29.46 17.50 -32.49
CA GLY A 317 29.42 17.13 -31.07
C GLY A 317 30.34 17.97 -30.17
N MET A 318 30.00 18.09 -28.88
CA MET A 318 30.82 18.77 -27.86
C MET A 318 31.87 17.80 -27.29
N ASP A 319 33.13 18.26 -27.23
CA ASP A 319 34.25 17.59 -26.54
C ASP A 319 34.06 17.47 -25.02
#